data_AF-A0A329RAE6-F1
#
_entry.id   AF-A0A329RAE6-F1
#
_cell.length_a   1.000
_cell.length_b   1.000
_cell.length_c   1.000
_cell.angle_alpha   90.00
_cell.angle_beta   90.00
_cell.angle_gamma   90.00
#
_symmetry.space_group_name_H-M   'P 1'
#
loop_
_entity.id
_entity.type
_entity.pdbx_description
1 polymer ?
#
loop_
_entity_poly.entity_id
_entity_poly.type
_entity_poly.pdbx_seq_one_letter_code
_entity_poly.pdbx_strand_id
1 'polypeptide(L)'
;MLQDYRPNRSNLTKAERYQCDIDAVDAGIPVREAAKRFEVARESLRLRFLGLRPLDCRCGPQLLYINEDVYSRPSNFALRGRRHLSLDTLNVACLSLKMVDSVARPRPKGDFVDTAASGGKLLTYEEMEAVAESKAAAAEAKVKAKREAAEARAAKKVEAAALKTARQTAAAAARLRRHSERRERL
;
A
#
# COMPACT_ATOMS: atom_id res chain seq x y z
N MET A 1 -41.14 28.88 -18.02
CA MET A 1 -41.23 29.68 -16.79
C MET A 1 -40.53 28.91 -15.66
N LEU A 2 -39.20 28.80 -15.67
CA LEU A 2 -38.46 28.27 -14.53
C LEU A 2 -38.21 29.46 -13.61
N GLN A 3 -39.00 29.56 -12.55
CA GLN A 3 -38.80 30.56 -11.50
C GLN A 3 -37.36 30.46 -11.00
N ASP A 4 -36.68 31.60 -10.92
CA ASP A 4 -35.36 31.74 -10.30
C ASP A 4 -35.49 31.45 -8.80
N TYR A 5 -35.57 30.17 -8.45
CA TYR A 5 -35.44 29.71 -7.07
C TYR A 5 -33.98 29.97 -6.65
N ARG A 6 -33.73 31.18 -6.14
CA ARG A 6 -32.52 31.51 -5.40
C ARG A 6 -32.78 31.19 -3.93
N PRO A 7 -32.37 30.03 -3.42
CA PRO A 7 -32.52 29.76 -2.00
C PRO A 7 -31.74 30.80 -1.20
N ASN A 8 -32.34 31.26 -0.08
CA ASN A 8 -31.72 32.25 0.81
C ASN A 8 -30.37 31.73 1.32
N ARG A 9 -29.30 32.34 0.81
CA ARG A 9 -27.92 31.86 0.87
C ARG A 9 -27.29 31.89 2.26
N SER A 10 -27.82 32.74 3.14
CA SER A 10 -27.28 33.00 4.47
C SER A 10 -27.56 31.88 5.48
N ASN A 11 -28.58 31.06 5.22
CA ASN A 11 -29.06 30.07 6.20
C ASN A 11 -28.66 28.64 5.85
N LEU A 12 -28.09 28.42 4.66
CA LEU A 12 -27.69 27.08 4.22
C LEU A 12 -26.25 26.78 4.61
N THR A 13 -26.09 25.65 5.30
CA THR A 13 -24.78 25.09 5.57
C THR A 13 -24.05 24.77 4.26
N LYS A 14 -22.72 24.67 4.33
CA LYS A 14 -21.90 24.33 3.15
C LYS A 14 -22.34 23.00 2.53
N ALA A 15 -22.76 22.03 3.34
CA ALA A 15 -23.22 20.72 2.87
C ALA A 15 -24.54 20.79 2.10
N GLU A 16 -25.52 21.54 2.61
CA GLU A 16 -26.83 21.70 1.96
C GLU A 16 -26.70 22.43 0.62
N ARG A 17 -25.81 23.42 0.51
CA ARG A 17 -25.52 24.09 -0.77
C ARG A 17 -25.02 23.11 -1.83
N TYR A 18 -24.12 22.20 -1.45
CA TYR A 18 -23.64 21.16 -2.36
C TYR A 18 -24.74 20.17 -2.74
N GLN A 19 -25.68 19.85 -1.84
CA GLN A 19 -26.79 18.95 -2.16
C GLN A 19 -27.73 19.60 -3.18
N CYS A 20 -28.15 20.84 -2.95
CA CYS A 20 -29.00 21.57 -3.90
C CYS A 20 -28.31 21.78 -5.26
N ASP A 21 -26.99 21.97 -5.29
CA ASP A 21 -26.21 22.03 -6.52
C ASP A 21 -26.23 20.72 -7.31
N ILE A 22 -26.13 19.57 -6.62
CA ILE A 22 -26.17 18.24 -7.25
C ILE A 22 -27.56 18.00 -7.84
N ASP A 23 -28.62 18.25 -7.04
CA ASP A 23 -30.01 18.08 -7.48
C ASP A 23 -30.32 18.98 -8.69
N ALA A 24 -29.74 20.19 -8.75
CA ALA A 24 -29.86 21.10 -9.88
C ALA A 24 -29.16 20.57 -11.14
N VAL A 25 -27.98 19.97 -11.00
CA VAL A 25 -27.25 19.35 -12.12
C VAL A 25 -27.98 18.10 -12.62
N ASP A 26 -28.54 17.28 -11.72
CA ASP A 26 -29.38 16.13 -12.07
C ASP A 26 -30.66 16.56 -12.80
N ALA A 27 -31.21 17.73 -12.46
CA ALA A 27 -32.34 18.35 -13.17
C ALA A 27 -31.96 18.92 -14.56
N GLY A 28 -30.71 18.77 -15.00
CA GLY A 28 -30.24 19.15 -16.34
C GLY A 28 -29.58 20.53 -16.44
N ILE A 29 -29.33 21.22 -15.31
CA ILE A 29 -28.61 22.50 -15.31
C ILE A 29 -27.10 22.23 -15.50
N PRO A 30 -26.40 22.97 -16.37
CA PRO A 30 -24.98 22.75 -16.57
C PRO A 30 -24.19 23.11 -15.29
N VAL A 31 -23.21 22.28 -14.94
CA VAL A 31 -22.37 22.42 -13.72
C VAL A 31 -21.81 23.82 -13.52
N ARG A 32 -21.47 24.53 -14.62
CA ARG A 32 -20.96 25.91 -14.57
C ARG A 32 -22.01 26.90 -14.03
N GLU A 33 -23.26 26.69 -14.41
CA GLU A 33 -24.37 27.56 -14.03
C GLU A 33 -24.84 27.24 -12.61
N ALA A 34 -24.94 25.95 -12.24
CA ALA A 34 -25.22 25.52 -10.88
C ALA A 34 -24.19 26.10 -9.89
N ALA A 35 -22.89 25.86 -10.13
CA ALA A 35 -21.80 26.38 -9.29
C ALA A 35 -21.86 27.90 -9.08
N LYS A 36 -22.29 28.67 -10.10
CA LYS A 36 -22.45 30.13 -10.01
C LYS A 36 -23.71 30.52 -9.21
N ARG A 37 -24.80 29.77 -9.33
CA ARG A 37 -26.07 30.03 -8.61
C ARG A 37 -25.91 29.83 -7.10
N PHE A 38 -25.16 28.80 -6.70
CA PHE A 38 -24.99 28.39 -5.30
C PHE A 38 -23.63 28.78 -4.69
N GLU A 39 -22.77 29.47 -5.44
CA GLU A 39 -21.47 30.02 -5.00
C GLU A 39 -20.51 28.95 -4.49
N VAL A 40 -20.41 27.88 -5.26
CA VAL A 40 -19.57 26.72 -4.98
C VAL A 40 -18.47 26.63 -6.03
N ALA A 41 -17.29 26.15 -5.63
CA ALA A 41 -16.20 25.90 -6.57
C ALA A 41 -16.62 24.85 -7.61
N ARG A 42 -16.54 25.21 -8.89
CA ARG A 42 -16.96 24.37 -10.03
C ARG A 42 -16.34 22.98 -9.99
N GLU A 43 -15.06 22.89 -9.68
CA GLU A 43 -14.34 21.61 -9.61
C GLU A 43 -14.83 20.77 -8.43
N SER A 44 -15.07 21.39 -7.28
CA SER A 44 -15.62 20.70 -6.10
C SER A 44 -17.01 20.13 -6.37
N LEU A 45 -17.87 20.86 -7.10
CA LEU A 45 -19.18 20.35 -7.51
C LEU A 45 -19.06 19.20 -8.51
N ARG A 46 -18.22 19.35 -9.54
CA ARG A 46 -17.98 18.28 -10.53
C ARG A 46 -17.50 16.99 -9.88
N LEU A 47 -16.61 17.08 -8.89
CA LEU A 47 -16.12 15.92 -8.16
C LEU A 47 -17.26 15.25 -7.37
N ARG A 48 -18.11 16.02 -6.68
CA ARG A 48 -19.23 15.45 -5.92
C ARG A 48 -20.29 14.78 -6.78
N PHE A 49 -20.58 15.37 -7.94
CA PHE A 49 -21.47 14.76 -8.92
C PHE A 49 -20.96 13.38 -9.39
N LEU A 50 -19.64 13.22 -9.47
CA LEU A 50 -18.99 11.94 -9.76
C LEU A 50 -18.83 11.03 -8.52
N GLY A 51 -19.50 11.35 -7.40
CA GLY A 51 -19.41 10.61 -6.14
C GLY A 51 -18.11 10.86 -5.35
N LEU A 52 -17.25 11.77 -5.80
CA LEU A 52 -15.96 12.06 -5.17
C LEU A 52 -16.10 13.24 -4.18
N ARG A 53 -15.84 13.00 -2.89
CA ARG A 53 -15.84 14.08 -1.89
C ARG A 53 -14.58 14.97 -2.02
N PRO A 54 -14.72 16.30 -2.16
CA PRO A 54 -13.60 17.24 -2.13
C PRO A 54 -12.80 17.12 -0.83
N LEU A 55 -11.49 17.31 -0.90
CA LEU A 55 -10.56 17.12 0.23
C LEU A 55 -10.97 17.95 1.45
N ASP A 56 -11.43 19.18 1.24
CA ASP A 56 -11.83 20.14 2.29
C ASP A 56 -13.08 19.73 3.08
N CYS A 57 -13.79 18.68 2.67
CA CYS A 57 -15.03 18.23 3.31
C CYS A 57 -14.96 16.78 3.79
N ARG A 58 -13.74 16.20 3.87
CA ARG A 58 -13.51 14.86 4.43
C ARG A 58 -13.21 15.00 5.92
N CYS A 59 -14.10 14.48 6.77
CA CYS A 59 -13.79 14.29 8.18
C CYS A 59 -12.93 13.02 8.33
N GLY A 60 -11.70 13.17 8.84
CA GLY A 60 -10.79 12.07 9.14
C GLY A 60 -9.45 12.11 8.38
N PRO A 61 -8.46 11.30 8.81
CA PRO A 61 -7.16 11.23 8.18
C PRO A 61 -7.29 10.86 6.70
N GLN A 62 -6.65 11.66 5.83
CA GLN A 62 -6.81 11.60 4.38
C GLN A 62 -6.19 10.33 3.79
N LEU A 63 -6.97 9.26 3.69
CA LEU A 63 -6.63 8.11 2.84
C LEU A 63 -6.99 8.45 1.39
N LEU A 64 -5.95 8.60 0.57
CA LEU A 64 -6.04 8.74 -0.88
C LEU A 64 -6.64 7.46 -1.47
N TYR A 65 -7.93 7.48 -1.80
CA TYR A 65 -8.54 6.47 -2.65
C TYR A 65 -7.99 6.63 -4.07
N ILE A 66 -6.95 5.86 -4.39
CA ILE A 66 -6.60 5.55 -5.76
C ILE A 66 -7.60 4.45 -6.17
N ASN A 67 -8.51 4.78 -7.09
CA ASN A 67 -9.52 3.87 -7.63
C ASN A 67 -8.98 2.43 -7.80
N GLU A 68 -9.71 1.45 -7.26
CA GLU A 68 -9.39 0.02 -7.35
C GLU A 68 -9.50 -0.55 -8.78
N ASP A 69 -10.00 0.22 -9.75
CA ASP A 69 -10.20 -0.28 -11.11
C ASP A 69 -8.91 -0.41 -11.96
N VAL A 70 -7.72 -0.31 -11.35
CA VAL A 70 -6.42 -0.47 -12.04
C VAL A 70 -5.59 -1.61 -11.44
N TYR A 71 -6.21 -2.55 -10.73
CA TYR A 71 -5.55 -3.80 -10.31
C TYR A 71 -5.41 -4.82 -11.46
N SER A 72 -4.78 -4.40 -12.55
CA SER A 72 -4.08 -5.32 -13.45
C SER A 72 -2.65 -4.78 -13.61
N ARG A 73 -1.86 -4.96 -12.55
CA ARG A 73 -0.41 -4.67 -12.43
C ARG A 73 0.16 -3.71 -13.49
N PRO A 74 0.17 -2.40 -13.28
CA PRO A 74 1.15 -1.57 -13.94
C PRO A 74 2.48 -1.78 -13.21
N SER A 75 3.48 -2.28 -13.92
CA SER A 75 4.87 -2.13 -13.48
C SER A 75 5.13 -0.65 -13.15
N ASN A 76 6.02 -0.36 -12.19
CA ASN A 76 6.40 1.02 -11.80
C ASN A 76 6.70 1.95 -13.00
N PHE A 77 7.05 1.35 -14.15
CA PHE A 77 7.26 2.02 -15.43
C PHE A 77 6.00 2.68 -16.02
N ALA A 78 4.84 2.01 -15.94
CA ALA A 78 3.58 2.51 -16.49
C ALA A 78 3.01 3.67 -15.67
N LEU A 79 3.21 3.66 -14.34
CA LEU A 79 2.80 4.76 -13.45
C LEU A 79 3.70 5.99 -13.61
N ARG A 80 5.01 5.79 -13.83
CA ARG A 80 5.94 6.88 -14.20
C ARG A 80 5.54 7.57 -15.50
N GLY A 81 5.20 6.78 -16.53
CA GLY A 81 4.88 7.30 -17.86
C GLY A 81 3.54 8.04 -17.92
N ARG A 82 2.52 7.59 -17.18
CA ARG A 82 1.17 8.20 -17.24
C ARG A 82 0.95 9.34 -16.24
N ARG A 83 1.68 9.39 -15.13
CA ARG A 83 1.43 10.35 -14.04
C ARG A 83 2.65 11.18 -13.62
N HIS A 84 3.78 11.04 -14.31
CA HIS A 84 5.04 11.74 -13.99
C HIS A 84 5.45 11.65 -12.50
N LEU A 85 5.09 10.56 -11.83
CA LEU A 85 5.43 10.37 -10.42
C LEU A 85 6.92 9.99 -10.30
N SER A 86 7.61 10.64 -9.36
CA SER A 86 9.02 10.34 -9.03
C SER A 86 9.17 8.91 -8.48
N LEU A 87 10.39 8.36 -8.48
CA LEU A 87 10.63 7.02 -7.89
C LEU A 87 10.21 6.99 -6.43
N ASP A 88 10.52 8.08 -5.73
CA ASP A 88 10.37 8.18 -4.29
C ASP A 88 8.90 8.24 -3.92
N THR A 89 8.08 8.97 -4.68
CA THR A 89 6.61 8.99 -4.50
C THR A 89 5.98 7.63 -4.78
N LEU A 90 6.48 6.88 -5.77
CA LEU A 90 6.00 5.51 -6.04
C LEU A 90 6.43 4.53 -4.96
N ASN A 91 7.65 4.64 -4.43
CA ASN A 91 8.14 3.79 -3.34
C ASN A 91 7.36 4.05 -2.05
N VAL A 92 7.07 5.31 -1.73
CA VAL A 92 6.22 5.68 -0.59
C VAL A 92 4.82 5.10 -0.78
N ALA A 93 4.18 5.27 -1.95
CA ALA A 93 2.86 4.70 -2.21
C ALA A 93 2.84 3.16 -2.09
N CYS A 94 3.87 2.49 -2.61
CA CYS A 94 4.03 1.03 -2.49
C CYS A 94 4.24 0.58 -1.04
N LEU A 95 4.97 1.35 -0.22
CA LEU A 95 5.13 1.09 1.21
C LEU A 95 3.82 1.29 1.96
N SER A 96 3.07 2.35 1.66
CA SER A 96 1.75 2.62 2.23
C SER A 96 0.76 1.50 1.92
N LEU A 97 0.73 1.00 0.68
CA LEU A 97 -0.10 -0.13 0.28
C LEU A 97 0.27 -1.41 1.05
N LYS A 98 1.56 -1.73 1.17
CA LYS A 98 2.00 -2.91 1.96
C LYS A 98 1.65 -2.82 3.45
N MET A 99 1.53 -1.62 3.99
CA MET A 99 1.08 -1.41 5.37
C MET A 99 -0.42 -1.62 5.51
N VAL A 100 -1.22 -1.22 4.51
CA VAL A 100 -2.68 -1.41 4.47
C VAL A 100 -3.05 -2.89 4.22
N ASP A 101 -2.30 -3.57 3.35
CA ASP A 101 -2.45 -5.00 3.07
C ASP A 101 -1.75 -5.90 4.09
N SER A 102 -1.31 -5.35 5.22
CA SER A 102 -0.87 -6.18 6.34
C SER A 102 -2.12 -6.85 6.92
N VAL A 103 -2.53 -7.96 6.29
CA VAL A 103 -3.52 -8.89 6.81
C VAL A 103 -3.12 -9.12 8.26
N ALA A 104 -3.95 -8.61 9.17
CA ALA A 104 -3.71 -8.71 10.60
C ALA A 104 -3.54 -10.20 10.89
N ARG A 105 -2.28 -10.64 11.00
CA ARG A 105 -2.00 -12.03 11.32
C ARG A 105 -2.72 -12.25 12.64
N PRO A 106 -3.64 -13.22 12.73
CA PRO A 106 -4.31 -13.50 13.98
C PRO A 106 -3.21 -13.64 15.01
N ARG A 107 -3.30 -12.88 16.11
CA ARG A 107 -2.38 -13.06 17.24
C ARG A 107 -2.36 -14.55 17.51
N PRO A 108 -1.18 -15.22 17.53
CA PRO A 108 -1.14 -16.59 17.99
C PRO A 108 -1.79 -16.55 19.37
N LYS A 109 -2.97 -17.17 19.50
CA LYS A 109 -3.59 -17.37 20.80
C LYS A 109 -2.51 -18.14 21.54
N GLY A 110 -1.85 -17.47 22.48
CA GLY A 110 -0.81 -18.12 23.26
C GLY A 110 -1.43 -19.40 23.80
N ASP A 111 -0.83 -20.54 23.48
CA ASP A 111 -1.14 -21.77 24.18
C ASP A 111 -1.01 -21.39 25.64
N PHE A 112 -2.15 -21.44 26.35
CA PHE A 112 -2.20 -21.10 27.75
C PHE A 112 -1.04 -21.82 28.42
N VAL A 113 -0.21 -21.05 29.13
CA VAL A 113 0.92 -21.57 29.90
C VAL A 113 0.47 -22.87 30.55
N ASP A 114 1.15 -23.98 30.22
CA ASP A 114 0.85 -25.30 30.75
C ASP A 114 0.51 -25.15 32.23
N THR A 115 -0.58 -25.74 32.69
CA THR A 115 -1.00 -25.64 34.10
C THR A 115 0.11 -26.10 35.05
N ALA A 116 1.06 -26.91 34.56
CA ALA A 116 2.30 -27.28 35.26
C ALA A 116 3.31 -26.12 35.39
N ALA A 117 3.37 -25.19 34.43
CA ALA A 117 4.23 -24.01 34.45
C ALA A 117 3.50 -22.73 34.92
N SER A 118 2.27 -22.86 35.42
CA SER A 118 1.52 -21.74 36.00
C SER A 118 1.98 -21.49 37.44
N GLY A 119 2.33 -20.24 37.76
CA GLY A 119 2.97 -19.84 39.03
C GLY A 119 2.19 -20.09 40.32
N GLY A 120 1.08 -20.84 40.29
CA GLY A 120 0.31 -21.23 41.46
C GLY A 120 0.59 -22.64 41.98
N LYS A 121 1.23 -23.52 41.20
CA LYS A 121 1.56 -24.90 41.63
C LYS A 121 3.07 -25.03 41.81
N LEU A 122 3.51 -25.35 43.02
CA LEU A 122 4.91 -25.66 43.30
C LEU A 122 5.26 -26.98 42.61
N LEU A 123 6.14 -26.90 41.61
CA LEU A 123 6.71 -28.07 40.94
C LEU A 123 7.54 -28.87 41.94
N THR A 124 7.51 -30.20 41.82
CA THR A 124 8.50 -31.02 42.51
C THR A 124 9.89 -30.79 41.87
N TYR A 125 10.96 -31.15 42.58
CA TYR A 125 12.33 -30.90 42.12
C TYR A 125 12.60 -31.55 40.74
N GLU A 126 12.11 -32.77 40.54
CA GLU A 126 12.23 -33.50 39.27
C GLU A 126 11.49 -32.82 38.12
N GLU A 127 10.30 -32.26 38.39
CA GLU A 127 9.53 -31.50 37.39
C GLU A 127 10.22 -30.17 37.03
N MET A 128 10.93 -29.54 37.98
CA MET A 128 11.71 -28.33 37.73
C MET A 128 12.90 -28.61 36.80
N GLU A 129 13.63 -29.71 37.01
CA GLU A 129 14.76 -30.10 36.17
C GLU A 129 14.30 -30.40 34.73
N ALA A 130 13.22 -31.16 34.55
CA ALA A 130 12.66 -31.43 33.21
C ALA A 130 12.20 -30.14 32.48
N VAL A 131 11.64 -29.17 33.21
CA VAL A 131 11.26 -27.87 32.62
C VAL A 131 12.49 -27.03 32.27
N ALA A 132 13.56 -27.10 33.06
CA ALA A 132 14.81 -26.42 32.75
C ALA A 132 15.49 -27.02 31.52
N GLU A 133 15.54 -28.34 31.41
CA GLU A 133 16.11 -29.06 30.27
C GLU A 133 15.32 -28.81 28.98
N SER A 134 13.99 -28.84 29.04
CA SER A 134 13.15 -28.53 27.88
C SER A 134 13.27 -27.08 27.42
N LYS A 135 13.39 -26.12 28.35
CA LYS A 135 13.68 -24.72 28.01
C LYS A 135 15.07 -24.54 27.40
N ALA A 136 16.08 -25.25 27.90
CA ALA A 136 17.42 -25.25 27.33
C ALA A 136 17.43 -25.85 25.91
N ALA A 137 16.80 -27.00 25.72
CA ALA A 137 16.66 -27.64 24.41
C ALA A 137 15.89 -26.75 23.41
N ALA A 138 14.83 -26.08 23.86
CA ALA A 138 14.08 -25.13 23.03
C ALA A 138 14.91 -23.89 22.67
N ALA A 139 15.76 -23.40 23.58
CA ALA A 139 16.68 -22.31 23.30
C ALA A 139 17.74 -22.71 22.27
N GLU A 140 18.33 -23.91 22.40
CA GLU A 140 19.28 -24.44 21.43
C GLU A 140 18.66 -24.67 20.05
N ALA A 141 17.45 -25.20 19.98
CA ALA A 141 16.71 -25.38 18.73
C ALA A 141 16.44 -24.03 18.04
N LYS A 142 16.08 -22.98 18.79
CA LYS A 142 15.90 -21.63 18.25
C LYS A 142 17.21 -21.04 17.72
N VAL A 143 18.35 -21.31 18.36
CA VAL A 143 19.66 -20.85 17.89
C VAL A 143 20.06 -21.58 16.61
N LYS A 144 19.89 -22.91 16.55
CA LYS A 144 20.16 -23.72 15.35
C LYS A 144 19.30 -23.26 14.17
N ALA A 145 17.99 -23.09 14.36
CA ALA A 145 17.08 -22.60 13.32
C ALA A 145 17.44 -21.18 12.83
N LYS A 146 17.89 -20.28 13.72
CA LYS A 146 18.37 -18.95 13.31
C LYS A 146 19.65 -19.01 12.48
N ARG A 147 20.58 -19.92 12.81
CA ARG A 147 21.83 -20.12 12.05
C ARG A 147 21.55 -20.70 10.67
N GLU A 148 20.76 -21.76 10.59
CA GLU A 148 20.35 -22.38 9.31
C GLU A 148 19.59 -21.38 8.42
N ALA A 149 18.70 -20.57 8.99
CA ALA A 149 18.01 -19.52 8.24
C ALA A 149 18.97 -18.41 7.75
N ALA A 150 20.02 -18.10 8.50
CA ALA A 150 21.05 -17.14 8.09
C ALA A 150 21.92 -17.70 6.96
N GLU A 151 22.32 -18.97 7.06
CA GLU A 151 23.11 -19.68 6.04
C GLU A 151 22.33 -19.84 4.73
N ALA A 152 21.05 -20.20 4.79
CA ALA A 152 20.19 -20.27 3.61
C ALA A 152 20.00 -18.89 2.93
N ARG A 153 19.94 -17.81 3.72
CA ARG A 153 19.89 -16.44 3.17
C ARG A 153 21.22 -16.02 2.57
N ALA A 154 22.35 -16.46 3.13
CA ALA A 154 23.68 -16.20 2.57
C ALA A 154 23.87 -16.91 1.23
N ALA A 155 23.52 -18.20 1.14
CA ALA A 155 23.59 -18.99 -0.10
C ALA A 155 22.78 -18.34 -1.23
N LYS A 156 21.52 -17.95 -0.96
CA LYS A 156 20.67 -17.27 -1.94
C LYS A 156 21.23 -15.92 -2.43
N LYS A 157 21.95 -15.19 -1.56
CA LYS A 157 22.60 -13.93 -1.95
C LYS A 157 23.79 -14.18 -2.89
N VAL A 158 24.58 -15.22 -2.63
CA VAL A 158 25.72 -15.60 -3.46
C VAL A 158 25.25 -16.07 -4.84
N GLU A 159 24.23 -16.92 -4.91
CA GLU A 159 23.64 -17.35 -6.19
C GLU A 159 23.05 -16.18 -6.99
N ALA A 160 22.34 -15.28 -6.32
CA ALA A 160 21.79 -14.09 -6.97
C ALA A 160 22.89 -13.13 -7.47
N ALA A 161 24.02 -13.02 -6.77
CA ALA A 161 25.16 -12.25 -7.21
C ALA A 161 25.83 -12.90 -8.43
N ALA A 162 26.04 -14.21 -8.41
CA ALA A 162 26.61 -14.96 -9.54
C ALA A 162 25.74 -14.87 -10.82
N LEU A 163 24.41 -14.93 -10.67
CA LEU A 163 23.49 -14.74 -11.79
C LEU A 163 23.56 -13.31 -12.36
N LYS A 164 23.75 -12.29 -11.51
CA LYS A 164 23.90 -10.91 -11.97
C LYS A 164 25.21 -10.70 -12.70
N THR A 165 26.33 -11.24 -12.20
CA THR A 165 27.63 -11.12 -12.87
C THR A 165 27.62 -11.86 -14.20
N ALA A 166 27.05 -13.07 -14.26
CA ALA A 166 26.91 -13.82 -15.52
C ALA A 166 26.08 -13.08 -16.59
N ARG A 167 24.99 -12.40 -16.18
CA ARG A 167 24.20 -11.57 -17.10
C ARG A 167 24.98 -10.36 -17.60
N GLN A 168 25.77 -9.72 -16.73
CA GLN A 168 26.59 -8.57 -17.11
C GLN A 168 27.71 -8.97 -18.08
N THR A 169 28.40 -10.08 -17.82
CA THR A 169 29.45 -10.58 -18.71
C THR A 169 28.88 -11.03 -20.06
N ALA A 170 27.73 -11.71 -20.08
CA ALA A 170 27.05 -12.07 -21.32
C ALA A 170 26.63 -10.83 -22.14
N ALA A 171 26.10 -9.80 -21.48
CA ALA A 171 25.74 -8.55 -22.14
C ALA A 171 26.96 -7.79 -22.68
N ALA A 172 28.08 -7.79 -21.95
CA ALA A 172 29.33 -7.19 -22.39
C ALA A 172 29.91 -7.94 -23.60
N ALA A 173 29.93 -9.27 -23.57
CA ALA A 173 30.37 -10.10 -24.68
C ALA A 173 29.50 -9.90 -25.94
N ALA A 174 28.18 -9.80 -25.78
CA ALA A 174 27.27 -9.51 -26.89
C ALA A 174 27.52 -8.12 -27.52
N ARG A 175 27.87 -7.11 -26.72
CA ARG A 175 28.24 -5.77 -27.23
C ARG A 175 29.55 -5.81 -28.01
N LEU A 176 30.54 -6.54 -27.52
CA LEU A 176 31.82 -6.69 -28.22
C LEU A 176 31.65 -7.41 -29.55
N ARG A 177 30.85 -8.48 -29.61
CA ARG A 177 30.51 -9.18 -30.86
C ARG A 177 29.83 -8.27 -31.88
N ARG A 178 28.83 -7.49 -31.45
CA ARG A 178 28.17 -6.51 -32.34
C ARG A 178 29.14 -5.45 -32.85
N HIS A 179 30.10 -5.05 -32.03
CA HIS A 179 31.09 -4.06 -32.41
C HIS A 179 32.14 -4.61 -33.38
N SER A 180 32.57 -5.87 -33.22
CA SER A 180 33.47 -6.54 -34.18
C SER A 180 32.77 -6.79 -35.51
N GLU A 181 31.54 -7.32 -35.49
CA GLU A 181 30.73 -7.53 -36.71
C GLU A 181 30.47 -6.23 -37.47
N ARG A 182 30.34 -5.09 -36.75
CA ARG A 182 30.17 -3.77 -37.38
C ARG A 182 31.46 -3.23 -37.99
N ARG A 183 32.62 -3.61 -37.45
CA ARG A 183 33.94 -3.24 -37.99
C ARG A 183 34.33 -4.05 -39.21
N GLU A 184 33.95 -5.32 -39.28
CA GLU A 184 34.22 -6.22 -40.41
C GLU A 184 33.35 -5.93 -41.65
N ARG A 185 32.28 -5.14 -41.50
CA ARG A 185 31.36 -4.74 -42.57
C ARG A 185 31.70 -3.39 -43.23
N LEU A 186 32.76 -2.72 -42.78
CA LEU A 186 33.30 -1.48 -43.35
C LEU A 186 34.57 -1.80 -44.14
#